data_AF-A0A962D335-F1
#
_entry.id   AF-A0A962D335-F1
#
_cell.length_a   1.000
_cell.length_b   1.000
_cell.length_c   1.000
_cell.angle_alpha   90.00
_cell.angle_beta   90.00
_cell.angle_gamma   90.00
#
_symmetry.space_group_name_H-M   'P 1'
#
loop_
_entity.id
_entity.type
_entity.pdbx_description
1 polymer ?
#
loop_
_entity_poly.entity_id
_entity_poly.type
_entity_poly.pdbx_seq_one_letter_code
_entity_poly.pdbx_strand_id
1 'polypeptide(L)'
;MALRQRAYDAWFRAVHGNRLIYNSCWEDPHADRQLLKLDPESRVVMITSAGCNALDYLLDDPASIDCIDLNPRQNALLELKLALLRDGSHAALWQLFGEGWHNDFERLYQGLRGDLSPSARHFWDQHTGLFDRGGRGSFYFRGAAGDVAYAMHLLFRWVRPGLRRELLALLESTSLEEQRERYARIEPRLWGPVLRWFIRQPFTLALLGVPRAQRALIEAQFPGGVPAYVQDKLRYLLTELPIRDNYFWRVYLTGSYTADCCPNYLRAEHQTMLQARVDRLQVHTTSLSGFLQAQ
;
A
#
# COMPACT_ATOMS: atom_id res chain seq x y z
N MET A 1 21.97 -16.59 -19.30
CA MET A 1 21.63 -15.63 -18.22
C MET A 1 20.90 -14.37 -18.72
N ALA A 2 21.30 -13.77 -19.84
CA ALA A 2 20.73 -12.52 -20.36
C ALA A 2 19.23 -12.56 -20.76
N LEU A 3 18.71 -13.67 -21.29
CA LEU A 3 17.32 -13.74 -21.77
C LEU A 3 16.28 -13.67 -20.61
N ARG A 4 16.54 -14.40 -19.51
CA ARG A 4 15.68 -14.39 -18.32
C ARG A 4 15.70 -13.03 -17.62
N GLN A 5 16.85 -12.33 -17.62
CA GLN A 5 16.96 -10.99 -17.06
C GLN A 5 16.23 -9.96 -17.91
N ARG A 6 16.38 -10.01 -19.24
CA ARG A 6 15.62 -9.14 -20.16
C ARG A 6 14.12 -9.35 -20.05
N ALA A 7 13.67 -10.60 -19.91
CA ALA A 7 12.26 -10.92 -19.68
C ALA A 7 11.75 -10.36 -18.36
N TYR A 8 12.54 -10.46 -17.28
CA TYR A 8 12.20 -9.84 -15.99
C TYR A 8 12.08 -8.32 -16.09
N ASP A 9 13.08 -7.66 -16.67
CA ASP A 9 13.10 -6.21 -16.76
C ASP A 9 11.98 -5.69 -17.68
N ALA A 10 11.68 -6.41 -18.77
CA ALA A 10 10.54 -6.11 -19.64
C ALA A 10 9.20 -6.30 -18.90
N TRP A 11 9.06 -7.38 -18.13
CA TRP A 11 7.87 -7.60 -17.31
C TRP A 11 7.70 -6.53 -16.23
N PHE A 12 8.78 -6.19 -15.51
CA PHE A 12 8.79 -5.15 -14.50
C PHE A 12 8.34 -3.81 -15.09
N ARG A 13 8.89 -3.42 -16.26
CA ARG A 13 8.46 -2.22 -16.98
C ARG A 13 7.00 -2.30 -17.44
N ALA A 14 6.54 -3.45 -17.92
CA ALA A 14 5.16 -3.61 -18.34
C ALA A 14 4.17 -3.46 -17.17
N VAL A 15 4.52 -4.00 -15.99
CA VAL A 15 3.73 -3.84 -14.77
C VAL A 15 3.74 -2.39 -14.29
N HIS A 16 4.93 -1.80 -14.10
CA HIS A 16 5.08 -0.43 -13.58
C HIS A 16 4.62 0.66 -14.54
N GLY A 17 4.60 0.38 -15.84
CA GLY A 17 4.16 1.32 -16.88
C GLY A 17 2.66 1.29 -17.15
N ASN A 18 1.94 0.22 -16.78
CA ASN A 18 0.52 0.03 -17.16
C ASN A 18 -0.44 -0.15 -15.99
N ARG A 19 0.06 -0.30 -14.76
CA ARG A 19 -0.77 -0.69 -13.61
C ARG A 19 -0.55 0.25 -12.43
N LEU A 20 -1.59 0.40 -11.61
CA LEU A 20 -1.43 0.87 -10.24
C LEU A 20 -0.62 -0.19 -9.49
N ILE A 21 0.52 0.20 -8.90
CA ILE A 21 1.43 -0.75 -8.24
C ILE A 21 1.03 -0.93 -6.79
N TYR A 22 1.04 0.17 -6.05
CA TYR A 22 0.72 0.21 -4.63
C TYR A 22 -0.65 0.85 -4.44
N ASN A 23 -1.54 0.12 -3.77
CA ASN A 23 -2.84 0.63 -3.31
C ASN A 23 -2.79 1.16 -1.86
N SER A 24 -1.69 0.87 -1.15
CA SER A 24 -1.30 1.47 0.12
C SER A 24 0.23 1.57 0.19
N CYS A 25 0.76 2.55 0.94
CA CYS A 25 2.18 2.57 1.30
C CYS A 25 2.48 1.49 2.35
N TRP A 26 3.73 1.04 2.40
CA TRP A 26 4.20 -0.04 3.28
C TRP A 26 5.30 0.42 4.26
N GLU A 27 5.76 1.65 4.10
CA GLU A 27 6.67 2.35 5.00
C GLU A 27 5.88 2.93 6.17
N ASP A 28 6.35 2.74 7.40
CA ASP A 28 5.65 3.20 8.60
C ASP A 28 5.84 4.71 8.82
N PRO A 29 4.81 5.55 8.57
CA PRO A 29 4.96 6.98 8.73
C PRO A 29 5.17 7.38 10.20
N HIS A 30 4.82 6.55 11.18
CA HIS A 30 5.07 6.86 12.58
C HIS A 30 6.58 6.86 12.88
N ALA A 31 7.32 5.87 12.36
CA ALA A 31 8.77 5.84 12.48
C ALA A 31 9.42 7.03 11.76
N ASP A 32 8.91 7.36 10.56
CA ASP A 32 9.41 8.48 9.76
C ASP A 32 9.18 9.82 10.48
N ARG A 33 7.98 10.08 11.01
CA ARG A 33 7.65 11.32 11.71
C ARG A 33 8.45 11.52 12.99
N GLN A 34 8.70 10.44 13.75
CA GLN A 34 9.57 10.51 14.94
C GLN A 34 11.02 10.89 14.59
N LEU A 35 11.52 10.40 13.45
CA LEU A 35 12.88 10.65 12.99
C LEU A 35 13.02 12.04 12.39
N LEU A 36 12.11 12.40 11.48
CA LEU A 36 12.19 13.61 10.67
C LEU A 36 11.82 14.87 11.45
N LYS A 37 10.88 14.78 12.39
CA LYS A 37 10.39 15.91 13.21
C LYS A 37 10.06 17.13 12.35
N LEU A 38 9.22 16.92 11.34
CA LEU A 38 8.81 17.96 10.41
C LEU A 38 8.12 19.11 11.17
N ASP A 39 8.30 20.32 10.65
CA ASP A 39 7.80 21.57 11.21
C ASP A 39 7.32 22.53 10.11
N PRO A 40 6.75 23.70 10.44
CA PRO A 40 6.26 24.66 9.45
C PRO A 40 7.30 25.25 8.49
N GLU A 41 8.60 25.04 8.72
CA GLU A 41 9.67 25.47 7.80
C GLU A 41 10.11 24.32 6.85
N SER A 42 9.71 23.09 7.17
CA SER A 42 10.11 21.89 6.45
C SER A 42 9.53 21.83 5.04
N ARG A 43 10.39 21.52 4.07
CA ARG A 43 10.03 21.28 2.66
C ARG A 43 10.48 19.87 2.29
N VAL A 44 9.53 19.00 1.98
CA VAL A 44 9.78 17.56 1.78
C VAL A 44 9.65 17.22 0.30
N VAL A 45 10.58 16.43 -0.23
CA VAL A 45 10.41 15.74 -1.51
C VAL A 45 10.36 14.25 -1.26
N MET A 46 9.38 13.55 -1.83
CA MET A 46 9.20 12.12 -1.60
C MET A 46 8.60 11.41 -2.82
N ILE A 47 8.79 10.09 -2.87
CA ILE A 47 8.12 9.27 -3.88
C ILE A 47 6.63 9.15 -3.51
N THR A 48 5.73 9.41 -4.47
CA THR A 48 4.28 9.42 -4.21
C THR A 48 3.78 8.07 -3.69
N SER A 49 4.13 6.97 -4.36
CA SER A 49 3.61 5.63 -4.02
C SER A 49 2.06 5.65 -3.98
N ALA A 50 1.41 5.23 -2.90
CA ALA A 50 -0.05 5.35 -2.78
C ALA A 50 -0.51 6.68 -2.14
N GLY A 51 0.42 7.58 -1.81
CA GLY A 51 0.16 8.87 -1.18
C GLY A 51 -0.20 8.82 0.32
N CYS A 52 -0.20 7.65 0.95
CA CYS A 52 -0.58 7.51 2.37
C CYS A 52 0.38 8.27 3.30
N ASN A 53 1.69 8.08 3.13
CA ASN A 53 2.70 8.72 3.99
C ASN A 53 2.76 10.23 3.76
N ALA A 54 2.56 10.69 2.52
CA ALA A 54 2.49 12.11 2.21
C ALA A 54 1.35 12.82 2.98
N LEU A 55 0.19 12.17 3.07
CA LEU A 55 -0.93 12.66 3.88
C LEU A 55 -0.63 12.58 5.39
N ASP A 56 0.10 11.57 5.84
CA ASP A 56 0.50 11.44 7.25
C ASP A 56 1.48 12.56 7.66
N TYR A 57 2.48 12.86 6.83
CA TYR A 57 3.45 13.94 7.07
C TYR A 57 2.81 15.31 7.10
N LEU A 58 1.70 15.50 6.38
CA LEU A 58 0.94 16.75 6.39
C LEU A 58 0.34 17.09 7.77
N LEU A 59 0.20 16.08 8.64
CA LEU A 59 -0.24 16.28 10.03
C LEU A 59 0.78 17.06 10.86
N ASP A 60 2.06 17.01 10.49
CA ASP A 60 3.15 17.74 11.16
C ASP A 60 3.32 19.19 10.64
N ASP A 61 2.35 19.67 9.87
CA ASP A 61 2.27 21.06 9.38
C ASP A 61 3.44 21.55 8.49
N PRO A 62 4.07 20.72 7.62
CA PRO A 62 5.18 21.18 6.79
C PRO A 62 4.79 22.32 5.84
N ALA A 63 5.77 23.12 5.44
CA ALA A 63 5.59 24.20 4.46
C ALA A 63 5.10 23.65 3.11
N SER A 64 5.72 22.57 2.64
CA SER A 64 5.36 21.91 1.38
C SER A 64 5.80 20.45 1.33
N ILE A 65 5.07 19.64 0.58
CA ILE A 65 5.47 18.27 0.24
C ILE A 65 5.33 18.09 -1.28
N ASP A 66 6.44 17.82 -1.94
CA ASP A 66 6.52 17.49 -3.36
C ASP A 66 6.51 15.96 -3.55
N CYS A 67 5.39 15.44 -4.03
CA CYS A 67 5.15 14.04 -4.32
C CYS A 67 5.54 13.72 -5.78
N ILE A 68 6.58 12.91 -5.94
CA ILE A 68 7.18 12.59 -7.24
C ILE A 68 6.91 11.12 -7.59
N ASP A 69 6.39 10.83 -8.77
CA ASP A 69 6.31 9.45 -9.27
C ASP A 69 6.51 9.36 -10.78
N LEU A 70 7.15 8.29 -11.23
CA LEU A 70 7.28 7.97 -12.65
C LEU A 70 5.98 7.37 -13.21
N ASN A 71 5.18 6.73 -12.35
CA ASN A 71 3.90 6.14 -12.72
C ASN A 71 2.77 7.13 -12.44
N PRO A 72 2.16 7.75 -13.46
CA PRO A 72 1.10 8.74 -13.25
C PRO A 72 -0.14 8.18 -12.53
N ARG A 73 -0.30 6.85 -12.46
CA ARG A 73 -1.42 6.20 -11.77
C ARG A 73 -1.32 6.30 -10.25
N GLN A 74 -0.09 6.34 -9.73
CA GLN A 74 0.19 6.59 -8.31
C GLN A 74 -0.17 8.02 -7.92
N ASN A 75 0.22 8.96 -8.78
CA ASN A 75 -0.18 10.36 -8.70
C ASN A 75 -1.70 10.53 -8.80
N ALA A 76 -2.37 9.85 -9.74
CA ALA A 76 -3.83 9.86 -9.84
C ALA A 76 -4.52 9.32 -8.57
N LEU A 77 -3.93 8.33 -7.89
CA LEU A 77 -4.43 7.82 -6.62
C LEU A 77 -4.32 8.85 -5.48
N LEU A 78 -3.19 9.54 -5.38
CA LEU A 78 -3.04 10.66 -4.44
C LEU A 78 -4.03 11.78 -4.76
N GLU A 79 -4.15 12.19 -6.03
CA GLU A 79 -5.07 13.26 -6.43
C GLU A 79 -6.54 12.95 -6.06
N LEU A 80 -6.98 11.70 -6.20
CA LEU A 80 -8.32 11.30 -5.74
C LEU A 80 -8.50 11.46 -4.22
N LYS A 81 -7.48 11.10 -3.43
CA LYS A 81 -7.51 11.31 -1.97
C LYS A 81 -7.54 12.79 -1.62
N LEU A 82 -6.77 13.63 -2.33
CA LEU A 82 -6.78 15.08 -2.14
C LEU A 82 -8.14 15.68 -2.48
N ALA A 83 -8.77 15.27 -3.57
CA ALA A 83 -10.11 15.73 -3.94
C ALA A 83 -11.16 15.38 -2.86
N LEU A 84 -11.14 14.15 -2.33
CA LEU A 84 -12.02 13.73 -1.22
C LEU A 84 -11.78 14.53 0.07
N LEU A 85 -10.52 14.81 0.39
CA LEU A 85 -10.17 15.61 1.56
C LEU A 85 -10.63 17.07 1.39
N ARG A 86 -10.49 17.65 0.19
CA ARG A 86 -11.00 18.99 -0.15
C ARG A 86 -12.51 19.08 -0.03
N ASP A 87 -13.23 18.10 -0.58
CA ASP A 87 -14.69 17.99 -0.48
C ASP A 87 -15.17 17.89 0.99
N GLY A 88 -14.34 17.35 1.87
CA GLY A 88 -14.61 17.30 3.31
C GLY A 88 -15.47 16.11 3.75
N SER A 89 -15.88 15.24 2.82
CA SER A 89 -16.66 14.04 3.12
C SER A 89 -15.78 12.91 3.66
N HIS A 90 -15.58 12.89 4.99
CA HIS A 90 -14.91 11.77 5.66
C HIS A 90 -15.59 10.43 5.39
N ALA A 91 -16.92 10.41 5.30
CA ALA A 91 -17.68 9.20 4.98
C ALA A 91 -17.32 8.62 3.60
N ALA A 92 -17.19 9.46 2.57
CA ALA A 92 -16.77 9.01 1.24
C ALA A 92 -15.32 8.53 1.23
N LEU A 93 -14.43 9.25 1.93
CA LEU A 93 -13.03 8.85 2.11
C LEU A 93 -12.93 7.48 2.80
N TRP A 94 -13.68 7.28 3.88
CA TRP A 94 -13.73 6.03 4.65
C TRP A 94 -14.34 4.89 3.84
N GLN A 95 -15.40 5.13 3.08
CA GLN A 95 -15.98 4.09 2.25
C GLN A 95 -14.97 3.60 1.20
N LEU A 96 -14.33 4.52 0.47
CA LEU A 96 -13.36 4.15 -0.57
C LEU A 96 -12.10 3.48 -0.01
N PHE A 97 -11.50 4.05 1.03
CA PHE A 97 -10.17 3.63 1.50
C PHE A 97 -10.18 2.97 2.88
N GLY A 98 -11.19 3.19 3.71
CA GLY A 98 -11.41 2.40 4.93
C GLY A 98 -11.98 1.02 4.59
N GLU A 99 -13.13 0.99 3.91
CA GLU A 99 -13.80 -0.26 3.53
C GLU A 99 -13.24 -0.87 2.24
N GLY A 100 -12.64 -0.06 1.37
CA GLY A 100 -12.05 -0.53 0.12
C GLY A 100 -13.04 -0.60 -1.04
N TRP A 101 -14.25 -0.06 -0.95
CA TRP A 101 -15.26 -0.16 -2.01
C TRP A 101 -16.31 0.95 -1.87
N HIS A 102 -17.08 1.24 -2.92
CA HIS A 102 -18.16 2.21 -2.89
C HIS A 102 -19.31 1.78 -3.82
N ASN A 103 -20.57 1.97 -3.39
CA ASN A 103 -21.76 1.49 -4.13
C ASN A 103 -21.89 2.13 -5.52
N ASP A 104 -21.55 3.42 -5.63
CA ASP A 104 -21.66 4.20 -6.87
C ASP A 104 -20.45 5.13 -7.01
N PHE A 105 -19.27 4.53 -7.17
CA PHE A 105 -18.02 5.31 -7.28
C PHE A 105 -18.03 6.21 -8.51
N GLU A 106 -18.69 5.80 -9.60
CA GLU A 106 -18.77 6.61 -10.80
C GLU A 106 -19.44 7.96 -10.52
N ARG A 107 -20.59 7.98 -9.84
CA ARG A 107 -21.26 9.22 -9.46
C ARG A 107 -20.42 10.08 -8.52
N LEU A 108 -19.80 9.47 -7.50
CA LEU A 108 -18.90 10.19 -6.58
C LEU A 108 -17.74 10.82 -7.35
N TYR A 109 -17.10 10.05 -8.23
CA TYR A 109 -16.02 10.51 -9.07
C TYR A 109 -16.42 11.67 -9.97
N GLN A 110 -17.62 11.67 -10.58
CA GLN A 110 -18.05 12.81 -11.40
C GLN A 110 -18.10 14.14 -10.62
N GLY A 111 -18.44 14.10 -9.33
CA GLY A 111 -18.38 15.28 -8.46
C GLY A 111 -16.96 15.77 -8.17
N LEU A 112 -16.00 14.84 -8.07
CA LEU A 112 -14.59 15.13 -7.76
C LEU A 112 -13.74 15.42 -9.02
N ARG A 113 -14.24 15.04 -10.20
CA ARG A 113 -13.49 15.05 -11.46
C ARG A 113 -12.93 16.43 -11.81
N GLY A 114 -13.63 17.50 -11.42
CA GLY A 114 -13.21 18.89 -11.64
C GLY A 114 -11.88 19.24 -10.98
N ASP A 115 -11.55 18.61 -9.86
CA ASP A 115 -10.38 18.93 -9.04
C ASP A 115 -9.13 18.13 -9.43
N LEU A 116 -9.29 17.19 -10.36
CA LEU A 116 -8.22 16.31 -10.82
C LEU A 116 -7.51 16.89 -12.04
N SER A 117 -6.21 16.62 -12.16
CA SER A 117 -5.40 16.92 -13.34
C SER A 117 -5.91 16.14 -14.57
N PRO A 118 -5.61 16.60 -15.80
CA PRO A 118 -5.97 15.86 -17.01
C PRO A 118 -5.43 14.42 -17.02
N SER A 119 -4.25 14.18 -16.44
CA SER A 119 -3.65 12.84 -16.34
C SER A 119 -4.43 11.95 -15.37
N ALA A 120 -4.79 12.48 -14.19
CA ALA A 120 -5.61 11.74 -13.23
C ALA A 120 -7.01 11.45 -13.77
N ARG A 121 -7.64 12.41 -14.47
CA ARG A 121 -8.94 12.20 -15.15
C ARG A 121 -8.85 11.08 -16.17
N HIS A 122 -7.82 11.09 -17.03
CA HIS A 122 -7.63 10.03 -18.03
C HIS A 122 -7.57 8.63 -17.39
N PHE A 123 -6.90 8.51 -16.24
CA PHE A 123 -6.87 7.27 -15.50
C PHE A 123 -8.25 6.91 -14.92
N TRP A 124 -8.85 7.79 -14.12
CA TRP A 124 -10.08 7.46 -13.39
C TRP A 124 -11.30 7.30 -14.29
N ASP A 125 -11.39 8.02 -15.42
CA ASP A 125 -12.44 7.84 -16.43
C ASP A 125 -12.52 6.39 -16.94
N GLN A 126 -11.42 5.64 -16.89
CA GLN A 126 -11.33 4.25 -17.34
C GLN A 126 -11.38 3.22 -16.21
N HIS A 127 -11.29 3.66 -14.94
CA HIS A 127 -10.99 2.79 -13.81
C HIS A 127 -11.99 2.95 -12.64
N THR A 128 -13.22 3.41 -12.92
CA THR A 128 -14.26 3.54 -11.89
C THR A 128 -14.60 2.19 -11.23
N GLY A 129 -14.42 1.07 -11.93
CA GLY A 129 -14.59 -0.28 -11.38
C GLY A 129 -13.54 -0.70 -10.32
N LEU A 130 -12.54 0.12 -10.00
CA LEU A 130 -11.55 -0.20 -8.96
C LEU A 130 -12.14 -0.22 -7.54
N PHE A 131 -13.23 0.50 -7.29
CA PHE A 131 -13.92 0.50 -6.00
C PHE A 131 -15.22 -0.32 -6.01
N ASP A 132 -15.42 -1.15 -7.04
CA ASP A 132 -16.59 -2.03 -7.08
C ASP A 132 -16.51 -3.12 -6.01
N ARG A 133 -17.63 -3.35 -5.33
CA ARG A 133 -17.83 -4.44 -4.37
C ARG A 133 -17.99 -5.79 -5.09
N GLY A 134 -18.35 -5.78 -6.37
CA GLY A 134 -18.38 -6.95 -7.24
C GLY A 134 -17.00 -7.58 -7.49
N GLY A 135 -16.99 -8.87 -7.80
CA GLY A 135 -15.78 -9.61 -8.18
C GLY A 135 -14.82 -9.81 -7.02
N ARG A 136 -13.76 -8.98 -6.94
CA ARG A 136 -12.70 -9.11 -5.92
C ARG A 136 -13.10 -8.55 -4.56
N GLY A 137 -14.17 -7.74 -4.48
CA GLY A 137 -14.74 -7.29 -3.22
C GLY A 137 -14.06 -6.10 -2.54
N SER A 138 -12.83 -5.73 -2.94
CA SER A 138 -12.11 -4.59 -2.38
C SER A 138 -11.05 -4.05 -3.33
N PHE A 139 -10.82 -2.74 -3.27
CA PHE A 139 -9.71 -2.00 -3.87
C PHE A 139 -8.35 -2.55 -3.45
N TYR A 140 -8.22 -3.02 -2.21
CA TYR A 140 -6.98 -3.60 -1.67
C TYR A 140 -6.60 -4.94 -2.32
N PHE A 141 -7.55 -5.56 -3.02
CA PHE A 141 -7.36 -6.74 -3.85
C PHE A 141 -7.20 -6.41 -5.34
N ARG A 142 -6.94 -5.14 -5.69
CA ARG A 142 -6.71 -4.66 -7.06
C ARG A 142 -5.38 -3.90 -7.17
N GLY A 143 -4.88 -3.74 -8.39
CA GLY A 143 -3.51 -3.28 -8.63
C GLY A 143 -2.48 -4.41 -8.56
N ALA A 144 -1.20 -4.11 -8.76
CA ALA A 144 -0.15 -5.13 -8.79
C ALA A 144 0.06 -5.81 -7.43
N ALA A 145 0.21 -5.03 -6.35
CA ALA A 145 0.30 -5.58 -5.00
C ALA A 145 -1.02 -6.27 -4.58
N GLY A 146 -2.17 -5.68 -4.96
CA GLY A 146 -3.48 -6.25 -4.69
C GLY A 146 -3.76 -7.58 -5.40
N ASP A 147 -3.19 -7.83 -6.58
CA ASP A 147 -3.27 -9.15 -7.23
C ASP A 147 -2.63 -10.25 -6.36
N VAL A 148 -1.46 -9.95 -5.77
CA VAL A 148 -0.75 -10.89 -4.90
C VAL A 148 -1.57 -11.13 -3.63
N ALA A 149 -2.09 -10.07 -3.02
CA ALA A 149 -2.96 -10.17 -1.86
C ALA A 149 -4.24 -10.97 -2.16
N TYR A 150 -4.87 -10.74 -3.32
CA TYR A 150 -6.07 -11.47 -3.73
C TYR A 150 -5.78 -12.95 -3.97
N ALA A 151 -4.65 -13.29 -4.61
CA ALA A 151 -4.23 -14.68 -4.79
C ALA A 151 -4.02 -15.39 -3.44
N MET A 152 -3.40 -14.72 -2.46
CA MET A 152 -3.26 -15.23 -1.10
C MET A 152 -4.61 -15.33 -0.38
N HIS A 153 -5.50 -14.36 -0.56
CA HIS A 153 -6.84 -14.39 -0.02
C HIS A 153 -7.62 -15.61 -0.53
N LEU A 154 -7.59 -15.90 -1.83
CA LEU A 154 -8.22 -17.08 -2.43
C LEU A 154 -7.59 -18.38 -1.92
N LEU A 155 -6.26 -18.45 -1.84
CA LEU A 155 -5.55 -19.60 -1.30
C LEU A 155 -6.00 -19.89 0.14
N PHE A 156 -6.04 -18.88 1.01
CA PHE A 156 -6.44 -19.04 2.39
C PHE A 156 -7.93 -19.29 2.55
N ARG A 157 -8.77 -18.70 1.71
CA ARG A 157 -10.22 -18.91 1.75
C ARG A 157 -10.62 -20.32 1.33
N TRP A 158 -10.08 -20.80 0.21
CA TRP A 158 -10.56 -22.03 -0.44
C TRP A 158 -9.70 -23.25 -0.16
N VAL A 159 -8.37 -23.09 -0.06
CA VAL A 159 -7.44 -24.21 0.10
C VAL A 159 -7.03 -24.40 1.56
N ARG A 160 -6.92 -23.31 2.33
CA ARG A 160 -6.43 -23.34 3.72
C ARG A 160 -7.33 -22.58 4.71
N PRO A 161 -8.65 -22.87 4.78
CA PRO A 161 -9.60 -22.11 5.61
C PRO A 161 -9.24 -22.17 7.11
N GLY A 162 -8.67 -23.29 7.58
CA GLY A 162 -8.15 -23.40 8.94
C GLY A 162 -7.02 -22.41 9.23
N LEU A 163 -6.07 -22.24 8.30
CA LEU A 163 -4.98 -21.27 8.46
C LEU A 163 -5.49 -19.83 8.38
N ARG A 164 -6.49 -19.57 7.52
CA ARG A 164 -7.16 -18.26 7.45
C ARG A 164 -7.74 -17.85 8.81
N ARG A 165 -8.46 -18.77 9.47
CA ARG A 165 -9.04 -18.49 10.80
C ARG A 165 -7.97 -18.15 11.83
N GLU A 166 -6.85 -18.88 11.85
CA GLU A 166 -5.74 -18.59 12.76
C GLU A 166 -5.08 -17.24 12.46
N LEU A 167 -4.87 -16.90 11.18
CA LEU A 167 -4.32 -15.61 10.77
C LEU A 167 -5.23 -14.45 11.17
N LEU A 168 -6.55 -14.58 10.99
CA LEU A 168 -7.49 -13.56 11.43
C LEU A 168 -7.53 -13.45 12.95
N ALA A 169 -7.48 -14.56 13.67
CA ALA A 169 -7.43 -14.54 15.12
C ALA A 169 -6.09 -13.98 15.66
N LEU A 170 -4.99 -14.13 14.90
CA LEU A 170 -3.72 -13.48 15.20
C LEU A 170 -3.85 -11.96 15.18
N LEU A 171 -4.55 -11.38 14.20
CA LEU A 171 -4.79 -9.92 14.11
C LEU A 171 -5.54 -9.35 15.32
N GLU A 172 -6.27 -10.19 16.05
CA GLU A 172 -7.04 -9.82 17.23
C GLU A 172 -6.30 -10.10 18.55
N SER A 173 -5.02 -10.49 18.48
CA SER A 173 -4.22 -10.76 19.68
C SER A 173 -4.09 -9.51 20.55
N THR A 174 -4.26 -9.67 21.85
CA THR A 174 -4.27 -8.54 22.81
C THR A 174 -2.95 -8.35 23.55
N SER A 175 -2.03 -9.31 23.43
CA SER A 175 -0.69 -9.26 24.00
C SER A 175 0.33 -9.93 23.08
N LEU A 176 1.61 -9.57 23.22
CA LEU A 176 2.70 -10.21 22.47
C LEU A 176 2.87 -11.69 22.84
N GLU A 177 2.55 -12.08 24.07
CA GLU A 177 2.60 -13.48 24.50
C GLU A 177 1.59 -14.32 23.73
N GLU A 178 0.31 -13.91 23.73
CA GLU A 178 -0.76 -14.56 22.95
C GLU A 178 -0.40 -14.61 21.46
N GLN A 179 0.13 -13.50 20.93
CA GLN A 179 0.54 -13.38 19.54
C GLN A 179 1.64 -14.39 19.19
N ARG A 180 2.67 -14.53 20.03
CA ARG A 180 3.76 -15.50 19.86
C ARG A 180 3.24 -16.94 19.89
N GLU A 181 2.36 -17.27 20.83
CA GLU A 181 1.75 -18.60 20.91
C GLU A 181 0.92 -18.95 19.66
N ARG A 182 0.11 -18.00 19.19
CA ARG A 182 -0.65 -18.15 17.94
C ARG A 182 0.29 -18.32 16.76
N TYR A 183 1.31 -17.47 16.64
CA TYR A 183 2.24 -17.54 15.53
C TYR A 183 3.04 -18.84 15.51
N ALA A 184 3.45 -19.39 16.66
CA ALA A 184 4.13 -20.68 16.75
C ALA A 184 3.32 -21.83 16.11
N ARG A 185 1.98 -21.78 16.19
CA ARG A 185 1.09 -22.75 15.52
C ARG A 185 0.88 -22.45 14.04
N ILE A 186 0.91 -21.16 13.66
CA ILE A 186 0.70 -20.68 12.29
C ILE A 186 1.93 -20.95 11.43
N GLU A 187 3.12 -20.64 11.93
CA GLU A 187 4.38 -20.60 11.19
C GLU A 187 4.66 -21.88 10.39
N PRO A 188 4.66 -23.09 10.96
CA PRO A 188 4.98 -24.31 10.21
C PRO A 188 3.94 -24.61 9.12
N ARG A 189 2.69 -24.17 9.31
CA ARG A 189 1.60 -24.35 8.34
C ARG A 189 1.68 -23.31 7.23
N LEU A 190 2.07 -22.09 7.56
CA LEU A 190 2.23 -20.98 6.61
C LEU A 190 3.39 -21.28 5.66
N TRP A 191 4.57 -21.63 6.18
CA TRP A 191 5.82 -21.75 5.44
C TRP A 191 6.06 -23.11 4.76
N GLY A 192 5.03 -23.64 4.10
CA GLY A 192 5.12 -24.86 3.30
C GLY A 192 5.78 -24.65 1.92
N PRO A 193 6.03 -25.73 1.16
CA PRO A 193 6.68 -25.68 -0.15
C PRO A 193 6.00 -24.75 -1.16
N VAL A 194 4.66 -24.72 -1.15
CA VAL A 194 3.86 -23.88 -2.06
C VAL A 194 4.12 -22.40 -1.83
N LEU A 195 4.08 -21.93 -0.58
CA LEU A 195 4.28 -20.51 -0.27
C LEU A 195 5.73 -20.09 -0.54
N ARG A 196 6.70 -20.92 -0.16
CA ARG A 196 8.13 -20.68 -0.47
C ARG A 196 8.36 -20.62 -1.97
N TRP A 197 7.72 -21.51 -2.73
CA TRP A 197 7.77 -21.48 -4.19
C TRP A 197 7.13 -20.22 -4.77
N PHE A 198 6.01 -19.76 -4.22
CA PHE A 198 5.32 -18.57 -4.70
C PHE A 198 6.13 -17.28 -4.46
N ILE A 199 6.72 -17.12 -3.26
CA ILE A 199 7.50 -15.94 -2.87
C ILE A 199 8.81 -15.83 -3.65
N ARG A 200 9.46 -16.95 -3.98
CA ARG A 200 10.70 -16.92 -4.79
C ARG A 200 10.46 -16.55 -6.26
N GLN A 201 9.21 -16.52 -6.74
CA GLN A 201 8.97 -16.27 -8.16
C GLN A 201 9.29 -14.81 -8.52
N PRO A 202 10.12 -14.58 -9.56
CA PRO A 202 10.41 -13.23 -10.03
C PRO A 202 9.14 -12.41 -10.34
N PHE A 203 8.12 -13.04 -10.92
CA PHE A 203 6.85 -12.39 -11.22
C PHE A 203 6.15 -11.84 -9.97
N THR A 204 6.10 -12.62 -8.89
CA THR A 204 5.52 -12.20 -7.59
C THR A 204 6.27 -11.00 -7.05
N LEU A 205 7.60 -11.04 -7.06
CA LEU A 205 8.45 -9.96 -6.57
C LEU A 205 8.28 -8.68 -7.39
N ALA A 206 8.13 -8.79 -8.71
CA ALA A 206 7.85 -7.64 -9.58
C ALA A 206 6.47 -7.02 -9.31
N LEU A 207 5.44 -7.81 -8.98
CA LEU A 207 4.13 -7.29 -8.59
C LEU A 207 4.16 -6.58 -7.23
N LEU A 208 5.06 -7.00 -6.34
CA LEU A 208 5.34 -6.36 -5.06
C LEU A 208 6.34 -5.19 -5.18
N GLY A 209 6.69 -4.80 -6.41
CA GLY A 209 7.59 -3.67 -6.68
C GLY A 209 9.05 -3.90 -6.33
N VAL A 210 9.48 -5.14 -6.05
CA VAL A 210 10.87 -5.47 -5.70
C VAL A 210 11.73 -5.48 -6.99
N PRO A 211 12.69 -4.55 -7.13
CA PRO A 211 13.54 -4.50 -8.32
C PRO A 211 14.54 -5.66 -8.35
N ARG A 212 15.06 -5.98 -9.54
CA ARG A 212 16.07 -7.05 -9.73
C ARG A 212 17.31 -6.84 -8.86
N ALA A 213 17.77 -5.60 -8.72
CA ALA A 213 18.94 -5.26 -7.92
C ALA A 213 18.72 -5.58 -6.43
N GLN A 214 17.55 -5.23 -5.88
CA GLN A 214 17.20 -5.54 -4.49
C GLN A 214 17.08 -7.06 -4.27
N ARG A 215 16.47 -7.78 -5.23
CA ARG A 215 16.44 -9.25 -5.17
C ARG A 215 17.84 -9.85 -5.15
N ALA A 216 18.72 -9.42 -6.06
CA ALA A 216 20.09 -9.92 -6.14
C ALA A 216 20.87 -9.65 -4.84
N LEU A 217 20.64 -8.49 -4.22
CA LEU A 217 21.20 -8.14 -2.92
C LEU A 217 20.77 -9.13 -1.83
N ILE A 218 19.46 -9.44 -1.74
CA ILE A 218 18.93 -10.41 -0.78
C ILE A 218 19.50 -11.80 -1.03
N GLU A 219 19.53 -12.25 -2.29
CA GLU A 219 20.09 -13.56 -2.66
C GLU A 219 21.58 -13.69 -2.33
N ALA A 220 22.34 -12.59 -2.40
CA ALA A 220 23.76 -12.57 -2.08
C ALA A 220 24.04 -12.51 -0.57
N GLN A 221 23.22 -11.80 0.21
CA GLN A 221 23.49 -11.50 1.62
C GLN A 221 22.74 -12.40 2.60
N PHE A 222 21.63 -13.01 2.20
CA PHE A 222 20.76 -13.76 3.11
C PHE A 222 20.77 -15.27 2.80
N PRO A 223 21.33 -16.11 3.69
CA PRO A 223 21.28 -17.56 3.54
C PRO A 223 19.84 -18.06 3.38
N GLY A 224 19.58 -18.89 2.36
CA GLY A 224 18.22 -19.34 2.01
C GLY A 224 17.44 -18.38 1.09
N GLY A 225 18.06 -17.25 0.69
CA GLY A 225 17.55 -16.31 -0.30
C GLY A 225 16.24 -15.64 0.11
N VAL A 226 15.49 -15.18 -0.90
CA VAL A 226 14.27 -14.38 -0.68
C VAL A 226 13.25 -15.06 0.24
N PRO A 227 12.91 -16.36 0.12
CA PRO A 227 11.94 -16.99 1.01
C PRO A 227 12.37 -17.00 2.48
N ALA A 228 13.65 -17.23 2.77
CA ALA A 228 14.17 -17.21 4.13
C ALA A 228 14.17 -15.80 4.71
N TYR A 229 14.56 -14.81 3.89
CA TYR A 229 14.50 -13.39 4.27
C TYR A 229 13.07 -12.96 4.63
N VAL A 230 12.09 -13.24 3.76
CA VAL A 230 10.69 -12.86 4.01
C VAL A 230 10.15 -13.60 5.24
N GLN A 231 10.49 -14.88 5.43
CA GLN A 231 10.11 -15.62 6.63
C GLN A 231 10.67 -15.01 7.90
N ASP A 232 11.94 -14.63 7.92
CA ASP A 232 12.57 -14.04 9.09
C ASP A 232 11.94 -12.68 9.46
N LYS A 233 11.71 -11.82 8.46
CA LYS A 233 11.04 -10.52 8.68
C LYS A 233 9.59 -10.68 9.13
N LEU A 234 8.86 -11.63 8.54
CA LEU A 234 7.49 -11.93 8.98
C LEU A 234 7.45 -12.53 10.38
N ARG A 235 8.43 -13.36 10.76
CA ARG A 235 8.52 -13.87 12.13
C ARG A 235 8.68 -12.72 13.10
N TYR A 236 9.67 -11.85 12.91
CA TYR A 236 9.89 -10.68 13.77
C TYR A 236 8.63 -9.82 13.88
N LEU A 237 7.99 -9.48 12.75
CA LEU A 237 6.78 -8.67 12.76
C LEU A 237 5.63 -9.34 13.52
N LEU A 238 5.47 -10.65 13.36
CA LEU A 238 4.38 -11.41 13.96
C LEU A 238 4.71 -11.92 15.37
N THR A 239 5.88 -11.63 15.94
CA THR A 239 6.23 -12.01 17.32
C THR A 239 6.70 -10.86 18.21
N GLU A 240 7.27 -9.79 17.64
CA GLU A 240 7.91 -8.70 18.39
C GLU A 240 7.17 -7.37 18.29
N LEU A 241 6.31 -7.19 17.29
CA LEU A 241 5.53 -5.97 17.10
C LEU A 241 4.04 -6.26 17.36
N PRO A 242 3.29 -5.37 18.04
CA PRO A 242 1.85 -5.53 18.23
C PRO A 242 1.13 -5.62 16.88
N ILE A 243 0.64 -6.81 16.53
CA ILE A 243 -0.04 -7.04 15.25
C ILE A 243 -1.42 -6.38 15.19
N ARG A 244 -2.03 -6.14 16.37
CA ARG A 244 -3.35 -5.53 16.50
C ARG A 244 -3.42 -4.15 15.85
N ASP A 245 -2.34 -3.38 15.98
CA ASP A 245 -2.22 -2.01 15.47
C ASP A 245 -1.64 -1.97 14.04
N ASN A 246 -1.27 -3.12 13.49
CA ASN A 246 -0.61 -3.22 12.19
C ASN A 246 -1.63 -3.23 11.04
N TYR A 247 -2.03 -2.03 10.63
CA TYR A 247 -2.99 -1.84 9.55
C TYR A 247 -2.45 -2.34 8.20
N PHE A 248 -1.12 -2.34 7.98
CA PHE A 248 -0.48 -2.81 6.75
C PHE A 248 -0.84 -4.27 6.43
N TRP A 249 -0.75 -5.16 7.42
CA TRP A 249 -1.10 -6.57 7.21
C TRP A 249 -2.59 -6.84 7.31
N ARG A 250 -3.31 -6.09 8.15
CA ARG A 250 -4.77 -6.21 8.29
C ARG A 250 -5.44 -6.06 6.93
N VAL A 251 -5.17 -4.96 6.23
CA VAL A 251 -5.88 -4.61 4.99
C VAL A 251 -5.73 -5.65 3.88
N TYR A 252 -4.56 -6.30 3.77
CA TYR A 252 -4.36 -7.35 2.77
C TYR A 252 -4.89 -8.73 3.19
N LEU A 253 -5.18 -8.95 4.47
CA LEU A 253 -5.83 -10.17 4.96
C LEU A 253 -7.37 -10.06 4.92
N THR A 254 -7.91 -8.88 5.21
CA THR A 254 -9.35 -8.62 5.36
C THR A 254 -9.96 -7.95 4.13
N GLY A 255 -9.19 -7.16 3.40
CA GLY A 255 -9.66 -6.29 2.32
C GLY A 255 -10.14 -4.92 2.80
N SER A 256 -10.00 -4.59 4.08
CA SER A 256 -10.45 -3.32 4.67
C SER A 256 -9.69 -2.99 5.95
N TYR A 257 -9.70 -1.72 6.34
CA TYR A 257 -9.27 -1.29 7.66
C TYR A 257 -10.41 -1.41 8.69
N THR A 258 -10.08 -1.19 9.96
CA THR A 258 -11.03 -0.93 11.04
C THR A 258 -10.79 0.47 11.59
N ALA A 259 -11.79 1.06 12.26
CA ALA A 259 -11.68 2.42 12.77
C ALA A 259 -10.48 2.61 13.73
N ASP A 260 -10.15 1.56 14.48
CA ASP A 260 -9.03 1.50 15.42
C ASP A 260 -7.68 1.10 14.77
N CYS A 261 -7.70 0.51 13.59
CA CYS A 261 -6.51 0.01 12.88
C CYS A 261 -6.52 0.46 11.41
N CYS A 262 -6.22 1.75 11.21
CA CYS A 262 -6.14 2.39 9.90
C CYS A 262 -5.02 3.45 9.86
N PRO A 263 -4.53 3.82 8.65
CA PRO A 263 -3.66 4.97 8.46
C PRO A 263 -4.25 6.27 9.04
N ASN A 264 -3.42 7.18 9.55
CA ASN A 264 -3.92 8.40 10.20
C ASN A 264 -4.78 9.26 9.27
N TYR A 265 -4.48 9.29 7.97
CA TYR A 265 -5.27 10.08 7.01
C TYR A 265 -6.74 9.63 6.90
N LEU A 266 -7.09 8.43 7.38
CA LEU A 266 -8.46 7.93 7.43
C LEU A 266 -9.16 8.18 8.77
N ARG A 267 -8.46 8.66 9.81
CA ARG A 267 -9.06 8.94 11.11
C ARG A 267 -9.85 10.24 11.05
N ALA A 268 -11.09 10.20 11.52
CA ALA A 268 -12.00 11.35 11.47
C ALA A 268 -11.43 12.58 12.19
N GLU A 269 -10.68 12.37 13.28
CA GLU A 269 -10.01 13.42 14.04
C GLU A 269 -8.98 14.23 13.23
N HIS A 270 -8.47 13.68 12.13
CA HIS A 270 -7.48 14.33 11.28
C HIS A 270 -8.08 15.00 10.03
N GLN A 271 -9.36 14.78 9.74
CA GLN A 271 -10.02 15.26 8.52
C GLN A 271 -9.88 16.78 8.35
N THR A 272 -10.28 17.56 9.36
CA THR A 272 -10.27 19.03 9.29
C THR A 272 -8.86 19.59 9.11
N MET A 273 -7.88 19.00 9.80
CA MET A 273 -6.48 19.40 9.69
C MET A 273 -5.93 19.13 8.29
N LEU A 274 -6.21 17.94 7.74
CA LEU A 274 -5.77 17.57 6.40
C LEU A 274 -6.45 18.44 5.35
N GLN A 275 -7.77 18.64 5.42
CA GLN A 275 -8.52 19.50 4.51
C GLN A 275 -7.95 20.92 4.45
N ALA A 276 -7.51 21.49 5.58
CA ALA A 276 -6.90 22.82 5.61
C ALA A 276 -5.48 22.89 5.01
N ARG A 277 -4.84 21.73 4.80
CA ARG A 277 -3.42 21.65 4.42
C ARG A 277 -3.17 20.93 3.10
N VAL A 278 -4.17 20.28 2.50
CA VAL A 278 -4.01 19.46 1.28
C VAL A 278 -3.40 20.22 0.11
N ASP A 279 -3.55 21.54 0.05
CA ASP A 279 -2.96 22.36 -1.02
C ASP A 279 -1.45 22.60 -0.87
N ARG A 280 -0.84 22.14 0.23
CA ARG A 280 0.63 22.11 0.40
C ARG A 280 1.27 20.89 -0.25
N LEU A 281 0.47 19.92 -0.70
CA LEU A 281 0.93 18.76 -1.46
C LEU A 281 0.93 19.09 -2.96
N GLN A 282 2.09 18.94 -3.60
CA GLN A 282 2.27 19.14 -5.03
C GLN A 282 2.61 17.81 -5.69
N VAL A 283 1.99 17.53 -6.82
CA VAL A 283 2.12 16.24 -7.51
C VAL A 283 2.90 16.43 -8.81
N HIS A 284 3.97 15.65 -8.98
CA HIS A 284 4.85 15.75 -10.12
C HIS A 284 5.05 14.37 -10.77
N THR A 285 4.79 14.29 -12.07
CA THR A 285 5.04 13.05 -12.84
C THR A 285 6.42 13.15 -13.51
N THR A 286 7.46 12.76 -12.77
CA THR A 286 8.86 12.81 -13.23
C THR A 286 9.72 11.84 -12.42
N SER A 287 11.00 11.73 -12.77
CA SER A 287 11.98 11.06 -11.90
C SER A 287 12.39 11.97 -10.75
N LEU A 288 12.74 11.40 -9.60
CA LEU A 288 13.29 12.16 -8.48
C LEU A 288 14.51 13.00 -8.90
N SER A 289 15.41 12.41 -9.69
CA SER A 289 16.57 13.13 -10.25
C SER A 289 16.17 14.28 -11.16
N GLY A 290 15.16 14.07 -12.01
CA GLY A 290 14.66 15.10 -12.93
C GLY A 290 13.99 16.27 -12.19
N PHE A 291 13.28 15.97 -11.10
CA PHE A 291 12.72 17.01 -10.22
C PHE A 291 13.84 17.83 -9.56
N LEU A 292 14.82 17.16 -8.93
CA LEU A 292 15.91 17.83 -8.22
C LEU A 292 16.81 18.68 -9.13
N GLN A 293 16.94 18.31 -10.40
CA GLN A 293 17.70 19.09 -11.38
C GLN A 293 16.98 20.36 -11.85
N ALA A 294 15.66 20.45 -11.64
CA ALA A 294 14.84 21.57 -12.08
C ALA A 294 14.58 22.60 -10.97
N GLN A 295 15.09 22.37 -9.75
CA GLN A 295 15.04 23.30 -8.62
C GLN A 295 16.19 24.31 -8.69
#